data_AF-A0A969ZSX8-F1
#
_entry.id   AF-A0A969ZSX8-F1
#
_cell.length_a   1.000
_cell.length_b   1.000
_cell.length_c   1.000
_cell.angle_alpha   90.00
_cell.angle_beta   90.00
_cell.angle_gamma   90.00
#
_symmetry.space_group_name_H-M   'P 1'
#
loop_
_entity.id
_entity.type
_entity.pdbx_description
1 polymer ?
#
loop_
_entity_poly.entity_id
_entity_poly.type
_entity_poly.pdbx_seq_one_letter_code
_entity_poly.pdbx_strand_id
1 'polypeptide(L)'
;MDRGEKRLSKVTAKNQLQGKEIKKGYLDEAVHGYNTRTAMEEAARCVLCYDAPCTKGCPADTKPADFIRSIRFRNFKGAAATIREANALGGCCAKVCPYDRLCEEA
;
A
#
# COMPACT_ATOMS: atom_id res chain seq x y z
N MET A 1 -10.92 22.68 44.08
CA MET A 1 -11.72 22.28 42.91
C MET A 1 -10.98 22.78 41.66
N ASP A 2 -10.18 21.84 41.19
CA ASP A 2 -9.44 21.67 39.94
C ASP A 2 -8.75 22.82 39.21
N ARG A 3 -7.63 23.26 39.81
CA ARG A 3 -6.45 23.74 39.05
C ARG A 3 -5.80 22.65 38.18
N GLY A 4 -6.23 21.38 38.28
CA GLY A 4 -5.72 20.24 37.51
C GLY A 4 -6.16 20.24 36.04
N GLU A 5 -7.37 20.67 35.73
CA GLU A 5 -7.93 20.55 34.38
C GLU A 5 -7.39 21.58 33.39
N LYS A 6 -7.06 22.79 33.87
CA LYS A 6 -6.35 23.81 33.08
C LYS A 6 -4.87 23.49 32.86
N ARG A 7 -4.29 22.55 33.62
CA ARG A 7 -2.93 22.05 33.40
C ARG A 7 -2.92 20.92 32.39
N LEU A 8 -3.95 20.08 32.37
CA LEU A 8 -4.10 18.99 31.40
C LEU A 8 -4.27 19.51 29.96
N SER A 9 -5.08 20.56 29.75
CA SER A 9 -5.29 21.19 28.43
C SER A 9 -4.04 21.88 27.85
N LYS A 10 -3.11 22.35 28.70
CA LYS A 10 -1.83 22.94 28.25
C LYS A 10 -0.75 21.88 27.97
N VAL A 11 -0.83 20.71 28.60
CA VAL A 11 0.07 19.57 28.34
C VAL A 11 -0.31 18.89 27.02
N THR A 12 -1.60 18.74 26.71
CA THR A 12 -2.05 18.21 25.39
C THR A 12 -1.69 19.13 24.23
N ALA A 13 -1.77 20.46 24.39
CA ALA A 13 -1.38 21.40 23.32
C ALA A 13 0.15 21.48 23.10
N LYS A 14 0.98 21.29 24.13
CA LYS A 14 2.45 21.28 23.97
C LYS A 14 3.00 19.94 23.46
N ASN A 15 2.35 18.81 23.76
CA ASN A 15 2.70 17.53 23.14
C ASN A 15 2.23 17.41 21.68
N GLN A 16 1.30 18.25 21.23
CA GLN A 16 0.93 18.37 19.81
C GLN A 16 2.00 19.08 18.97
N LEU A 17 3.06 19.62 19.59
CA LEU A 17 4.19 20.24 18.89
C LEU A 17 5.48 19.41 18.94
N GLN A 18 5.54 18.32 19.73
CA GLN A 18 6.59 17.31 19.63
C GLN A 18 6.34 16.26 18.52
N GLY A 19 5.44 16.55 17.58
CA GLY A 19 5.26 15.79 16.34
C GLY A 19 5.52 16.62 15.07
N LYS A 20 6.04 17.85 15.22
CA LYS A 20 6.15 18.85 14.14
C LYS A 20 7.60 19.26 13.86
N GLU A 21 8.52 18.32 13.94
CA GLU A 21 9.79 18.33 13.20
C GLU A 21 10.00 16.91 12.65
N ILE A 22 9.14 16.53 11.71
CA ILE A 22 9.38 15.34 10.88
C ILE A 22 10.67 15.63 10.11
N LYS A 23 11.76 14.94 10.48
CA LYS A 23 13.06 15.01 9.82
C LYS A 23 12.86 14.84 8.32
N LYS A 24 13.07 15.93 7.58
CA LYS A 24 12.72 16.18 6.17
C LYS A 24 13.52 15.35 5.14
N GLY A 25 14.10 14.22 5.55
CA GLY A 25 14.97 13.40 4.69
C GLY A 25 14.38 12.02 4.36
N TYR A 26 13.94 11.28 5.37
CA TYR A 26 13.56 9.86 5.20
C TYR A 26 12.19 9.64 4.54
N LEU A 27 11.24 10.57 4.75
CA LEU A 27 9.88 10.42 4.22
C LEU A 27 9.68 11.08 2.84
N ASP A 28 10.63 11.90 2.38
CA ASP A 28 10.57 12.54 1.06
C ASP A 28 10.80 11.54 -0.08
N GLU A 29 11.48 10.42 0.21
CA GLU A 29 11.70 9.29 -0.72
C GLU A 29 10.49 8.34 -0.79
N ALA A 30 9.47 8.54 0.05
CA ALA A 30 8.28 7.72 0.04
C ALA A 30 7.45 8.02 -1.22
N VAL A 31 7.68 7.25 -2.28
CA VAL A 31 6.91 7.33 -3.53
C VAL A 31 5.42 7.34 -3.20
N HIS A 32 4.74 8.40 -3.65
CA HIS A 32 3.30 8.55 -3.50
C HIS A 32 2.62 7.39 -4.23
N GLY A 33 1.87 6.57 -3.49
CA GLY A 33 1.12 5.46 -4.06
C GLY A 33 0.00 5.95 -4.98
N TYR A 34 -0.56 5.03 -5.77
CA TYR A 34 -1.71 5.33 -6.60
C TYR A 34 -2.92 5.77 -5.76
N ASN A 35 -3.63 6.79 -6.23
CA ASN A 35 -5.00 7.03 -5.80
C ASN A 35 -5.95 6.08 -6.54
N THR A 36 -7.21 6.01 -6.13
CA THR A 36 -8.19 5.07 -6.73
C THR A 36 -8.34 5.23 -8.23
N ARG A 37 -8.33 6.46 -8.76
CA ARG A 37 -8.46 6.72 -10.20
C ARG A 37 -7.26 6.18 -10.95
N THR A 38 -6.05 6.57 -10.54
CA THR A 38 -4.80 6.13 -11.19
C THR A 38 -4.59 4.62 -11.07
N ALA A 39 -4.95 4.02 -9.92
CA ALA A 39 -4.87 2.57 -9.74
C ALA A 39 -5.78 1.81 -10.72
N MET A 40 -6.97 2.35 -10.99
CA MET A 40 -7.89 1.78 -11.97
C MET A 40 -7.42 1.97 -13.41
N GLU A 41 -6.86 3.14 -13.73
CA GLU A 41 -6.26 3.42 -15.04
C GLU A 41 -5.12 2.43 -15.33
N GLU A 42 -4.23 2.19 -14.36
CA GLU A 42 -3.17 1.19 -14.49
C GLU A 42 -3.71 -0.24 -14.58
N ALA A 43 -4.70 -0.60 -13.76
CA ALA A 43 -5.32 -1.93 -13.84
C ALA A 43 -6.04 -2.17 -15.18
N ALA A 44 -6.50 -1.12 -15.86
CA ALA A 44 -7.11 -1.24 -17.19
C ALA A 44 -6.10 -1.59 -18.29
N ARG A 45 -4.80 -1.31 -18.10
CA ARG A 45 -3.71 -1.70 -19.02
C ARG A 45 -3.41 -3.19 -18.97
N CYS A 46 -3.83 -3.90 -17.92
CA CYS A 46 -3.65 -5.35 -17.81
C CYS A 46 -4.38 -6.10 -18.92
N VAL A 47 -3.68 -6.98 -19.64
CA VAL A 47 -4.22 -7.74 -20.78
C VAL A 47 -4.95 -9.02 -20.39
N LEU A 48 -5.04 -9.34 -19.10
CA LEU A 48 -5.76 -10.50 -18.57
C LEU A 48 -5.30 -11.85 -19.17
N CYS A 49 -3.98 -12.11 -19.11
CA CYS A 49 -3.39 -13.35 -19.60
C CYS A 49 -4.08 -14.60 -19.03
N TYR A 50 -4.29 -15.62 -19.89
CA TYR A 50 -4.73 -16.94 -19.45
C TYR A 50 -3.63 -17.65 -18.65
N ASP A 51 -2.44 -17.72 -19.24
CA ASP A 51 -1.23 -18.19 -18.57
C ASP A 51 -0.41 -16.99 -18.10
N ALA A 52 -0.66 -16.52 -16.88
CA ALA A 52 -0.11 -15.27 -16.40
C ALA A 52 1.36 -15.43 -15.94
N PRO A 53 2.34 -14.85 -16.66
CA PRO A 53 3.74 -14.96 -16.27
C PRO A 53 4.02 -14.18 -14.98
N CYS A 54 3.36 -13.05 -14.77
CA CYS A 54 3.46 -12.26 -13.55
C CYS A 54 3.06 -13.02 -12.27
N THR A 55 2.14 -13.99 -12.37
CA THR A 55 1.81 -14.90 -11.26
C THR A 55 2.91 -15.90 -11.00
N LYS A 56 3.49 -16.49 -12.04
CA LYS A 56 4.62 -17.43 -11.92
C LYS A 56 5.90 -16.77 -11.39
N GLY A 57 6.12 -15.50 -11.76
CA GLY A 57 7.25 -14.70 -11.30
C GLY A 57 7.15 -14.20 -9.86
N CYS A 58 5.99 -14.37 -9.20
CA CYS A 58 5.81 -13.92 -7.82
C CYS A 58 6.24 -15.02 -6.83
N PRO A 59 7.33 -14.84 -6.05
CA PRO A 59 7.79 -15.85 -5.09
C PRO A 59 6.83 -16.05 -3.91
N ALA A 60 5.97 -15.07 -3.63
CA ALA A 60 4.98 -15.11 -2.56
C ALA A 60 3.59 -15.58 -3.04
N ASP A 61 3.47 -16.02 -4.29
CA ASP A 61 2.23 -16.52 -4.92
C ASP A 61 1.01 -15.60 -4.70
N THR A 62 1.22 -14.27 -4.73
CA THR A 62 0.15 -13.29 -4.47
C THR A 62 -0.87 -13.14 -5.60
N LYS A 63 -0.73 -13.92 -6.67
CA LYS A 63 -1.59 -13.90 -7.86
C LYS A 63 -1.84 -12.49 -8.44
N PRO A 64 -0.80 -11.79 -8.95
CA PRO A 64 -0.92 -10.49 -9.62
C PRO A 64 -2.02 -10.41 -10.66
N ALA A 65 -2.16 -11.43 -11.51
CA ALA A 65 -3.23 -11.46 -12.50
C ALA A 65 -4.64 -11.33 -11.89
N ASP A 66 -4.88 -11.98 -10.75
CA ASP A 66 -6.21 -12.06 -10.14
C ASP A 66 -6.56 -10.81 -9.32
N PHE A 67 -5.60 -10.29 -8.54
CA PHE A 67 -5.86 -9.06 -7.79
C PHE A 67 -5.92 -7.83 -8.70
N ILE A 68 -5.13 -7.76 -9.78
CA ILE A 68 -5.20 -6.67 -10.76
C ILE A 68 -6.54 -6.74 -11.51
N ARG A 69 -6.99 -7.93 -11.92
CA ARG A 69 -8.33 -8.13 -12.50
C ARG A 69 -9.42 -7.64 -11.55
N SER A 70 -9.30 -7.95 -10.26
CA SER A 70 -10.25 -7.49 -9.23
C SER A 70 -10.26 -5.96 -9.12
N ILE A 71 -9.10 -5.30 -9.14
CA ILE A 71 -9.00 -3.82 -9.16
C ILE A 71 -9.67 -3.23 -10.42
N ARG A 72 -9.43 -3.82 -11.59
CA ARG A 72 -10.02 -3.39 -12.86
C ARG A 72 -11.56 -3.37 -12.82
N PHE A 73 -12.16 -4.36 -12.17
CA PHE A 73 -13.62 -4.46 -12.00
C PHE A 73 -14.14 -3.84 -10.68
N ARG A 74 -13.36 -2.95 -10.06
CA ARG A 74 -13.71 -2.23 -8.80
C ARG A 74 -13.98 -3.14 -7.60
N ASN A 75 -13.49 -4.38 -7.63
CA ASN A 75 -13.54 -5.31 -6.51
C ASN A 75 -12.27 -5.19 -5.64
N PHE A 76 -12.12 -4.05 -4.97
CA PHE A 76 -10.96 -3.78 -4.11
C PHE A 76 -10.87 -4.75 -2.92
N LYS A 77 -12.02 -5.14 -2.36
CA LYS A 77 -12.07 -6.09 -1.24
C LYS A 77 -11.60 -7.48 -1.67
N GLY A 78 -12.02 -7.95 -2.85
CA GLY A 78 -11.54 -9.18 -3.44
C GLY A 78 -10.05 -9.14 -3.72
N ALA A 79 -9.55 -8.06 -4.33
CA ALA A 79 -8.12 -7.86 -4.57
C ALA A 79 -7.30 -7.98 -3.26
N ALA A 80 -7.75 -7.30 -2.21
CA ALA A 80 -7.08 -7.34 -0.91
C ALA A 80 -7.18 -8.71 -0.22
N ALA A 81 -8.26 -9.46 -0.46
CA ALA A 81 -8.41 -10.82 0.06
C ALA A 81 -7.44 -11.78 -0.63
N THR A 82 -7.36 -11.74 -1.97
CA THR A 82 -6.42 -12.55 -2.76
C THR A 82 -4.97 -12.32 -2.34
N ILE A 83 -4.55 -11.07 -2.14
CA ILE A 83 -3.20 -10.77 -1.68
C ILE A 83 -2.96 -11.34 -0.28
N ARG A 84 -3.92 -11.19 0.64
CA ARG A 84 -3.78 -11.63 2.04
C ARG A 84 -3.82 -13.14 2.22
N GLU A 85 -4.50 -13.86 1.35
CA GLU A 85 -4.56 -15.32 1.36
C GLU A 85 -3.16 -15.93 1.20
N ALA A 86 -2.35 -15.36 0.30
CA ALA A 86 -0.99 -15.81 0.06
C ALA A 86 0.06 -15.08 0.92
N ASN A 87 -0.14 -13.79 1.19
CA ASN A 87 0.86 -12.94 1.82
C ASN A 87 0.25 -11.97 2.85
N ALA A 88 0.45 -12.28 4.13
CA ALA A 88 0.03 -11.45 5.25
C ALA A 88 0.71 -10.06 5.28
N LEU A 89 1.88 -9.91 4.64
CA LEU A 89 2.69 -8.70 4.61
C LEU A 89 2.65 -7.99 3.24
N GLY A 90 1.52 -8.09 2.53
CA GLY A 90 1.35 -7.47 1.20
C GLY A 90 1.71 -5.97 1.14
N GLY A 91 1.46 -5.21 2.22
CA GLY A 91 1.86 -3.80 2.30
C GLY A 91 3.37 -3.58 2.34
N CYS A 92 4.12 -4.44 3.03
CA CYS A 92 5.58 -4.40 3.03
C CYS A 92 6.12 -4.82 1.65
N CYS A 93 5.62 -5.92 1.10
CA CYS A 93 6.04 -6.41 -0.20
C CYS A 93 5.80 -5.39 -1.32
N ALA A 94 4.71 -4.62 -1.29
CA ALA A 94 4.47 -3.55 -2.26
C ALA A 94 5.55 -2.44 -2.26
N LYS A 95 6.38 -2.35 -1.20
CA LYS A 95 7.43 -1.35 -1.08
C LYS A 95 8.84 -1.92 -1.23
N VAL A 96 9.07 -3.17 -0.82
CA VAL A 96 10.43 -3.76 -0.79
C VAL A 96 10.65 -4.85 -1.84
N CYS A 97 9.60 -5.34 -2.50
CA CYS A 97 9.74 -6.37 -3.51
C CYS A 97 10.48 -5.81 -4.73
N PRO A 98 11.52 -6.51 -5.25
CA PRO A 98 12.18 -6.15 -6.51
C PRO A 98 11.30 -6.57 -7.70
N TYR A 99 10.15 -5.90 -7.85
CA TYR A 99 9.13 -6.23 -8.86
C TYR A 99 9.65 -6.12 -10.30
N ASP A 100 10.62 -5.23 -10.53
CA ASP A 100 11.32 -4.97 -11.79
C ASP A 100 12.11 -6.18 -12.31
N ARG A 101 12.46 -7.12 -11.42
CA ARG A 101 13.20 -8.36 -11.73
C ARG A 101 12.37 -9.62 -11.51
N LEU A 102 11.07 -9.45 -11.25
CA LEU A 102 10.16 -10.51 -10.87
C LEU A 102 8.88 -10.40 -11.70
N CYS A 103 7.79 -9.94 -11.10
CA CYS A 103 6.48 -9.95 -11.72
C CYS A 103 6.30 -8.92 -12.85
N GLU A 104 7.14 -7.88 -12.95
CA GLU A 104 7.12 -6.92 -14.06
C GLU A 104 8.05 -7.30 -15.23
N GLU A 105 9.05 -8.16 -14.99
CA GLU A 105 9.94 -8.67 -16.04
C GLU A 105 9.33 -9.86 -16.80
N ALA A 106 8.45 -10.62 -16.13
CA ALA A 106 7.94 -11.91 -16.57
C ALA A 106 7.01 -11.87 -17.80
#